data_AF-A0A2V2GG85-F1
#
_entry.id   AF-A0A2V2GG85-F1
#
_cell.length_a   1.000
_cell.length_b   1.000
_cell.length_c   1.000
_cell.angle_alpha   90.00
_cell.angle_beta   90.00
_cell.angle_gamma   90.00
#
_symmetry.space_group_name_H-M   'P 1'
#
loop_
_entity.id
_entity.type
_entity.pdbx_description
1 polymer ?
#
loop_
_entity_poly.entity_id
_entity_poly.type
_entity_poly.pdbx_seq_one_letter_code
_entity_poly.pdbx_strand_id
1 'polypeptide(L)'
;MCSAAAPEATEREAKMNMTVSVKERIPKQRTERRAYVTERARESDSLLVRTDRPGLSMQYKLIATTDASLSDAEKHLRTVYSVLIIKTEQDLFGITDETVFIYDVARNRDAADRLLALLAGGCVSPANAKDVIDDLLCE
;
A
#
# COMPACT_ATOMS: atom_id res chain seq x y z
N MET A 1 -2.76 52.17 71.27
CA MET A 1 -3.94 53.02 70.97
C MET A 1 -3.80 53.45 69.52
N CYS A 2 -4.65 52.89 68.65
CA CYS A 2 -5.68 53.62 67.88
C CYS A 2 -5.04 54.62 66.89
N SER A 3 -5.27 54.60 65.58
CA SER A 3 -6.53 54.33 64.88
C SER A 3 -6.28 54.02 63.41
N ALA A 4 -7.24 53.29 62.85
CA ALA A 4 -7.45 53.07 61.44
C ALA A 4 -7.76 54.36 60.66
N ALA A 5 -7.41 54.38 59.38
CA ALA A 5 -8.22 54.96 58.31
C ALA A 5 -7.69 54.47 56.94
N ALA A 6 -8.52 53.70 56.23
CA ALA A 6 -8.59 53.71 54.77
C ALA A 6 -9.78 54.62 54.38
N PRO A 7 -10.12 54.86 53.10
CA PRO A 7 -9.41 54.66 51.82
C PRO A 7 -9.42 55.96 50.96
N GLU A 8 -8.82 55.96 49.76
CA GLU A 8 -9.40 56.72 48.64
C GLU A 8 -9.08 56.00 47.33
N ALA A 9 -10.15 55.62 46.63
CA ALA A 9 -10.12 55.02 45.32
C ALA A 9 -9.83 56.12 44.29
N THR A 10 -8.93 55.86 43.36
CA THR A 10 -8.92 56.60 42.10
C THR A 10 -8.80 55.60 40.97
N GLU A 11 -9.85 55.58 40.16
CA GLU A 11 -10.02 54.84 38.94
C GLU A 11 -8.74 54.88 38.11
N ARG A 12 -8.19 53.70 37.80
CA ARG A 12 -7.29 53.55 36.68
C ARG A 12 -7.87 52.49 35.77
N GLU A 13 -8.36 53.02 34.65
CA GLU A 13 -8.77 52.35 33.42
C GLU A 13 -8.13 50.97 33.26
N ALA A 14 -9.00 49.98 33.10
CA ALA A 14 -8.63 48.64 32.67
C ALA A 14 -7.92 48.74 31.31
N LYS A 15 -6.58 48.68 31.32
CA LYS A 15 -5.81 48.34 30.14
C LYS A 15 -6.22 46.92 29.74
N MET A 16 -7.04 46.84 28.71
CA MET A 16 -7.48 45.61 28.08
C MET A 16 -6.27 44.98 27.39
N ASN A 17 -5.53 44.15 28.14
CA ASN A 17 -4.41 43.38 27.62
C ASN A 17 -4.99 42.27 26.73
N MET A 18 -5.17 42.55 25.43
CA MET A 18 -5.50 41.54 24.43
C MET A 18 -4.36 40.50 24.39
N THR A 19 -4.52 39.43 25.14
CA THR A 19 -3.66 38.25 25.06
C THR A 19 -4.09 37.49 23.83
N VAL A 20 -3.33 37.62 22.75
CA VAL A 20 -3.49 36.79 21.55
C VAL A 20 -3.10 35.37 21.96
N SER A 21 -4.09 34.51 22.17
CA SER A 21 -3.88 33.10 22.41
C SER A 21 -3.29 32.50 21.13
N VAL A 22 -1.98 32.29 21.11
CA VAL A 22 -1.31 31.57 20.04
C VAL A 22 -1.82 30.15 20.13
N LYS A 23 -2.79 29.82 19.29
CA LYS A 23 -3.30 28.46 19.12
C LYS A 23 -2.09 27.58 18.83
N GLU A 24 -1.65 26.82 19.82
CA GLU A 24 -0.54 25.88 19.69
C GLU A 24 -0.78 25.06 18.43
N ARG A 25 0.12 25.23 17.45
CA ARG A 25 0.09 24.43 16.24
C ARG A 25 0.38 23.00 16.67
N ILE A 26 -0.67 22.19 16.77
CA ILE A 26 -0.56 20.73 16.85
C ILE A 26 0.45 20.34 15.78
N PRO A 27 1.60 19.75 16.15
CA PRO A 27 2.58 19.31 15.18
C PRO A 27 1.84 18.38 14.23
N LYS A 28 1.83 18.69 12.93
CA LYS A 28 1.35 17.75 11.92
C LYS A 28 2.13 16.48 12.15
N GLN A 29 1.48 15.43 12.69
CA GLN A 29 2.06 14.10 12.77
C GLN A 29 2.51 13.79 11.36
N ARG A 30 3.83 13.76 11.18
CA ARG A 30 4.45 13.37 9.93
C ARG A 30 4.05 11.91 9.79
N THR A 31 3.10 11.62 8.90
CA THR A 31 2.73 10.23 8.59
C THR A 31 4.02 9.56 8.16
N GLU A 32 4.62 8.79 9.07
CA GLU A 32 5.78 7.99 8.74
C GLU A 32 5.34 7.08 7.60
N ARG A 33 6.03 7.20 6.46
CA ARG A 33 5.88 6.24 5.36
C ARG A 33 6.30 4.90 5.94
N ARG A 34 5.32 4.12 6.41
CA ARG A 34 5.52 2.71 6.73
C ARG A 34 5.83 2.01 5.42
N ALA A 35 7.11 1.75 5.18
CA ALA A 35 7.53 0.83 4.14
C ALA A 35 7.16 -0.57 4.64
N TYR A 36 6.05 -1.10 4.16
CA TYR A 36 5.75 -2.52 4.32
C TYR A 36 6.76 -3.25 3.44
N VAL A 37 7.80 -3.78 4.08
CA VAL A 37 8.72 -4.70 3.41
C VAL A 37 7.94 -6.00 3.26
N THR A 38 7.29 -6.15 2.11
CA THR A 38 7.02 -7.49 1.59
C THR A 38 8.37 -8.15 1.46
N GLU A 39 8.50 -9.37 1.98
CA GLU A 39 9.67 -10.21 1.75
C GLU A 39 10.05 -10.04 0.27
N ARG A 40 11.29 -9.63 -0.04
CA ARG A 40 11.71 -9.41 -1.43
C ARG A 40 11.46 -10.72 -2.17
N ALA A 41 10.33 -10.80 -2.87
CA ALA A 41 9.94 -12.03 -3.51
C ALA A 41 11.05 -12.38 -4.48
N ARG A 42 11.63 -13.58 -4.31
CA ARG A 42 12.91 -13.92 -4.90
C ARG A 42 12.72 -13.93 -6.41
N GLU A 43 13.77 -13.62 -7.18
CA GLU A 43 13.69 -13.71 -8.65
C GLU A 43 13.33 -15.13 -9.11
N SER A 44 13.67 -16.14 -8.30
CA SER A 44 13.31 -17.54 -8.48
C SER A 44 11.81 -17.83 -8.41
N ASP A 45 11.01 -16.92 -7.85
CA ASP A 45 9.56 -17.08 -7.71
C ASP A 45 8.81 -16.35 -8.86
N SER A 46 9.56 -15.91 -9.88
CA SER A 46 9.03 -15.27 -11.08
C SER A 46 8.98 -16.23 -12.26
N LEU A 47 7.85 -16.24 -12.96
CA LEU A 47 7.66 -17.02 -14.17
C LEU A 47 7.76 -16.07 -15.36
N LEU A 48 8.86 -16.14 -16.09
CA LEU A 48 9.05 -15.41 -17.34
C LEU A 48 8.54 -16.26 -18.52
N VAL A 49 7.52 -15.76 -19.20
CA VAL A 49 6.92 -16.38 -20.38
C VAL A 49 7.19 -15.50 -21.59
N ARG A 50 7.84 -16.07 -22.60
CA ARG A 50 7.97 -15.46 -23.91
C ARG A 50 6.71 -15.73 -24.69
N THR A 51 6.16 -14.69 -25.31
CA THR A 51 5.01 -14.86 -26.18
C THR A 51 5.48 -15.24 -27.58
N ASP A 52 4.53 -15.59 -28.42
CA ASP A 52 4.70 -15.80 -29.86
C ASP A 52 5.10 -14.52 -30.61
N ARG A 53 4.82 -13.34 -30.04
CA ARG A 53 5.18 -12.04 -30.60
C ARG A 53 6.62 -11.67 -30.22
N PRO A 54 7.53 -11.50 -31.21
CA PRO A 54 8.89 -11.05 -30.95
C PRO A 54 8.92 -9.71 -30.21
N GLY A 55 9.81 -9.59 -29.23
CA GLY A 55 9.94 -8.38 -28.41
C GLY A 55 8.88 -8.26 -27.30
N LEU A 56 7.90 -9.14 -27.20
CA LEU A 56 6.93 -9.17 -26.11
C LEU A 56 7.28 -10.29 -25.12
N SER A 57 7.37 -9.96 -23.84
CA SER A 57 7.50 -10.94 -22.76
C SER A 57 6.61 -10.59 -21.58
N MET A 58 6.18 -11.62 -20.88
CA MET A 58 5.35 -11.52 -19.69
C MET A 58 6.10 -12.12 -18.51
N GLN A 59 6.25 -11.40 -17.42
CA GLN A 59 6.72 -11.94 -16.16
C GLN A 59 5.57 -11.95 -15.16
N TYR A 60 5.35 -13.10 -14.54
CA TYR A 60 4.31 -13.28 -13.52
C TYR A 60 4.96 -13.56 -12.18
N LYS A 61 4.39 -12.99 -11.11
CA LYS A 61 4.94 -13.13 -9.76
C LYS A 61 3.83 -13.15 -8.73
N LEU A 62 3.84 -14.18 -7.88
CA LEU A 62 2.98 -14.25 -6.71
C LEU A 62 3.63 -13.47 -5.56
N ILE A 63 2.87 -12.55 -4.98
CA ILE A 63 3.29 -11.73 -3.84
C ILE A 63 2.41 -12.11 -2.66
N ALA A 64 3.03 -12.60 -1.60
CA ALA A 64 2.39 -12.82 -0.31
C ALA A 64 2.72 -11.65 0.62
N THR A 65 1.72 -10.89 1.03
CA THR A 65 1.85 -9.77 1.96
C THR A 65 1.28 -10.18 3.30
N THR A 66 2.09 -10.15 4.36
CA THR A 66 1.67 -10.48 5.73
C THR A 66 2.13 -9.40 6.70
N ASP A 67 1.33 -9.13 7.73
CA ASP A 67 1.74 -8.23 8.81
C ASP A 67 2.88 -8.88 9.63
N ALA A 68 4.02 -8.20 9.70
CA ALA A 68 5.22 -8.67 10.36
C ALA A 68 5.09 -8.78 11.89
N SER A 69 4.05 -8.18 12.49
CA SER A 69 3.78 -8.27 13.93
C SER A 69 3.07 -9.56 14.35
N LEU A 70 2.63 -10.38 13.39
CA LEU A 70 1.88 -11.60 13.65
C LEU A 70 2.78 -12.79 13.99
N SER A 71 2.29 -13.64 14.89
CA SER A 71 2.89 -14.94 15.13
C SER A 71 2.78 -15.86 13.90
N ASP A 72 3.67 -16.84 13.76
CA ASP A 72 3.65 -17.75 12.59
C ASP A 72 2.32 -18.49 12.42
N ALA A 73 1.62 -18.78 13.53
CA ALA A 73 0.29 -19.36 13.53
C ALA A 73 -0.80 -18.42 12.99
N GLU A 74 -0.60 -17.10 13.05
CA GLU A 74 -1.57 -16.11 12.56
C GLU A 74 -1.24 -15.60 11.17
N LYS A 75 0.02 -15.75 10.73
CA LYS A 75 0.48 -15.33 9.40
C LYS A 75 -0.43 -15.89 8.31
N HIS A 76 -0.63 -17.21 8.30
CA HIS A 76 -1.43 -17.87 7.25
C HIS A 76 -2.89 -17.40 7.19
N LEU A 77 -3.45 -16.87 8.28
CA LEU A 77 -4.84 -16.35 8.34
C LEU A 77 -4.96 -14.90 7.87
N ARG A 78 -3.84 -14.17 7.81
CA ARG A 78 -3.80 -12.74 7.49
C ARG A 78 -2.91 -12.42 6.30
N THR A 79 -2.24 -13.41 5.71
CA THR A 79 -1.55 -13.26 4.43
C THR A 79 -2.55 -12.92 3.33
N VAL A 80 -2.30 -11.83 2.63
CA VAL A 80 -2.99 -11.44 1.41
C VAL A 80 -2.10 -11.79 0.24
N TYR A 81 -2.66 -12.46 -0.76
CA TYR A 81 -1.98 -12.89 -1.97
C TYR A 81 -2.34 -11.97 -3.13
N SER A 82 -1.35 -11.52 -3.87
CA SER A 82 -1.53 -10.70 -5.06
C SER A 82 -0.69 -11.24 -6.21
N VAL A 83 -1.19 -11.16 -7.43
CA VAL A 83 -0.44 -11.52 -8.63
C VAL A 83 0.00 -10.25 -9.35
N LEU A 84 1.32 -10.11 -9.49
CA LEU A 84 1.98 -9.06 -10.27
C LEU A 84 2.27 -9.61 -11.66
N ILE A 85 1.91 -8.83 -12.68
CA ILE A 85 2.21 -9.11 -14.07
C ILE A 85 3.03 -7.95 -14.63
N ILE A 86 4.20 -8.24 -15.18
CA ILE A 86 5.04 -7.26 -15.87
C ILE A 86 5.04 -7.65 -17.35
N LYS A 87 4.46 -6.78 -18.17
CA LYS A 87 4.47 -6.89 -19.62
C LYS A 87 5.60 -6.01 -20.13
N THR A 88 6.59 -6.61 -20.78
CA THR A 88 7.69 -5.89 -21.42
C THR A 88 7.51 -5.96 -22.93
N GLU A 89 7.43 -4.81 -23.59
CA GLU A 89 7.44 -4.68 -25.04
C GLU A 89 8.75 -4.01 -25.47
N GLN A 90 9.51 -4.67 -26.33
CA GLN A 90 10.72 -4.15 -26.94
C GLN A 90 10.48 -3.85 -28.42
N ASP A 91 10.77 -2.64 -28.86
CA ASP A 91 10.66 -2.24 -30.26
C ASP A 91 11.91 -2.62 -31.08
N LEU A 92 11.85 -2.34 -32.39
CA LEU A 92 12.95 -2.63 -33.33
C LEU A 92 14.23 -1.81 -33.07
N PHE A 93 14.13 -0.73 -32.29
CA PHE A 93 15.26 0.13 -31.91
C PHE A 93 15.85 -0.26 -30.55
N GLY A 94 15.30 -1.28 -29.91
CA GLY A 94 15.72 -1.78 -28.61
C GLY A 94 15.15 -1.02 -27.42
N ILE A 95 14.20 -0.09 -27.65
CA ILE A 95 13.50 0.63 -26.58
C ILE A 95 12.54 -0.34 -25.90
N THR A 96 12.55 -0.35 -24.57
CA THR A 96 11.69 -1.20 -23.75
C THR A 96 10.62 -0.36 -23.07
N ASP A 97 9.37 -0.82 -23.18
CA ASP A 97 8.22 -0.31 -22.45
C ASP A 97 7.72 -1.39 -21.49
N GLU A 98 7.50 -1.02 -20.24
CA GLU A 98 7.04 -1.93 -19.20
C GLU A 98 5.68 -1.48 -18.66
N THR A 99 4.68 -2.35 -18.78
CA THR A 99 3.38 -2.17 -18.16
C THR A 99 3.20 -3.15 -17.02
N VAL A 100 2.81 -2.65 -15.85
CA VAL A 100 2.63 -3.45 -14.63
C VAL A 100 1.16 -3.56 -14.28
N PHE A 101 0.68 -4.78 -14.06
CA PHE A 101 -0.65 -5.10 -13.55
C PHE A 101 -0.53 -5.76 -12.18
N ILE A 102 -1.40 -5.38 -11.24
CA ILE A 102 -1.45 -5.97 -9.90
C ILE A 102 -2.88 -6.36 -9.62
N TYR A 103 -3.09 -7.64 -9.29
CA TYR A 103 -4.39 -8.16 -8.91
C TYR A 103 -4.34 -8.69 -7.49
N ASP A 104 -5.27 -8.23 -6.65
CA ASP A 104 -5.47 -8.78 -5.30
C ASP A 104 -6.34 -10.04 -5.40
N VAL A 105 -5.84 -11.16 -4.87
CA VAL A 105 -6.54 -12.45 -4.80
C VAL A 105 -6.96 -12.75 -3.35
N ALA A 106 -7.03 -11.71 -2.52
CA ALA A 106 -7.43 -11.76 -1.13
C ALA A 106 -6.60 -12.78 -0.33
N ARG A 107 -7.24 -13.48 0.63
CA ARG A 107 -6.56 -14.46 1.50
C ARG A 107 -6.69 -15.88 0.96
N ASN A 108 -6.70 -16.04 -0.36
CA ASN A 108 -6.86 -17.34 -1.00
C ASN A 108 -5.61 -17.71 -1.80
N ARG A 109 -4.75 -18.53 -1.19
CA ARG A 109 -3.52 -19.00 -1.84
C ARG A 109 -3.81 -19.87 -3.05
N ASP A 110 -4.76 -20.78 -2.94
CA ASP A 110 -5.07 -21.75 -4.00
C ASP A 110 -5.61 -21.04 -5.24
N ALA A 111 -6.47 -20.03 -5.07
CA ALA A 111 -6.93 -19.18 -6.17
C ALA A 111 -5.77 -18.42 -6.81
N ALA A 112 -4.83 -17.91 -6.02
CA ALA A 112 -3.67 -17.18 -6.54
C ALA A 112 -2.70 -18.09 -7.32
N ASP A 113 -2.44 -19.30 -6.81
CA ASP A 113 -1.63 -20.31 -7.48
C ASP A 113 -2.30 -20.79 -8.79
N ARG A 114 -3.63 -21.01 -8.77
CA ARG A 114 -4.42 -21.34 -9.99
C ARG A 114 -4.36 -20.23 -11.02
N LEU A 115 -4.55 -18.97 -10.62
CA LEU A 115 -4.45 -17.82 -11.52
C LEU A 115 -3.06 -17.74 -12.15
N LEU A 116 -2.00 -17.91 -11.34
CA LEU A 116 -0.63 -17.88 -11.82
C LEU A 116 -0.37 -18.97 -12.88
N ALA A 117 -0.87 -20.19 -12.65
CA ALA A 117 -0.77 -21.28 -13.61
C ALA A 117 -1.53 -20.99 -14.92
N LEU A 118 -2.74 -20.42 -14.83
CA LEU A 118 -3.55 -20.05 -16.00
C LEU A 118 -2.90 -18.93 -16.83
N LEU A 119 -2.31 -17.94 -16.17
CA LEU A 119 -1.54 -16.88 -16.82
C LEU A 119 -0.30 -17.43 -17.52
N ALA A 120 0.49 -18.26 -16.83
CA ALA A 120 1.69 -18.88 -17.38
C ALA A 120 1.38 -19.84 -18.55
N GLY A 121 0.23 -20.49 -18.51
CA GLY A 121 -0.28 -21.34 -19.60
C GLY A 121 -0.88 -20.57 -20.78
N GLY A 122 -0.98 -19.24 -20.71
CA GLY A 122 -1.56 -18.40 -21.76
C GLY A 122 -3.08 -18.52 -21.91
N CYS A 123 -3.77 -19.17 -20.97
CA CYS A 123 -5.24 -19.26 -20.96
C CYS A 123 -5.89 -17.95 -20.51
N VAL A 124 -5.14 -17.14 -19.76
CA VAL A 124 -5.58 -15.86 -19.20
C VAL A 124 -4.59 -14.77 -19.63
N SER A 125 -5.14 -13.63 -20.00
CA SER A 125 -4.43 -12.40 -20.29
C SER A 125 -4.55 -11.43 -19.11
N PRO A 126 -3.70 -10.40 -19.02
CA PRO A 126 -3.92 -9.35 -18.03
C PRO A 126 -5.33 -8.74 -18.11
N ALA A 127 -5.86 -8.55 -19.33
CA ALA A 127 -7.14 -7.88 -19.52
C ALA A 127 -8.34 -8.61 -18.89
N ASN A 128 -8.33 -9.95 -18.90
CA ASN A 128 -9.42 -10.78 -18.35
C ASN A 128 -9.07 -11.45 -17.01
N ALA A 129 -7.88 -11.18 -16.45
CA ALA A 129 -7.46 -11.77 -15.18
C ALA A 129 -8.40 -11.42 -14.03
N LYS A 130 -9.03 -10.24 -14.05
CA LYS A 130 -9.99 -9.81 -13.02
C LYS A 130 -11.22 -10.72 -12.97
N ASP A 131 -11.83 -10.99 -14.12
CA ASP A 131 -13.05 -11.80 -14.20
C ASP A 131 -12.77 -13.23 -13.72
N VAL A 132 -11.62 -13.78 -14.10
CA VAL A 132 -11.17 -15.11 -13.65
C VAL A 132 -10.93 -15.14 -12.13
N ILE A 133 -10.40 -14.08 -11.54
CA ILE A 133 -10.25 -13.99 -10.08
C ILE A 133 -11.62 -14.03 -9.40
N ASP A 134 -12.56 -13.24 -9.90
CA ASP A 134 -13.90 -13.17 -9.31
C ASP A 134 -14.57 -14.56 -9.37
N ASP A 135 -14.42 -15.30 -10.46
CA ASP A 135 -14.88 -16.70 -10.58
C ASP A 135 -14.18 -17.64 -9.59
N LEU A 136 -12.84 -17.58 -9.50
CA LEU A 136 -12.04 -18.43 -8.62
C LEU A 136 -12.31 -18.20 -7.12
N LEU A 137 -12.76 -17.01 -6.75
CA LEU A 137 -13.10 -16.66 -5.37
C LEU A 137 -14.55 -17.01 -5.02
N CYS A 138 -15.39 -17.28 -6.01
CA CYS A 138 -16.79 -17.66 -5.85
C CYS A 138 -17.03 -19.18 -5.84
N GLU A 139 -16.04 -19.99 -6.23
CA GLU A 139 -16.02 -21.46 -6.09
C GLU A 139 -15.86 -21.91 -4.63
#